data_AF-A0A7V1JLC4-F1
#
_entry.id   AF-A0A7V1JLC4-F1
#
_cell.length_a   1.000
_cell.length_b   1.000
_cell.length_c   1.000
_cell.angle_alpha   90.00
_cell.angle_beta   90.00
_cell.angle_gamma   90.00
#
_symmetry.space_group_name_H-M   'P 1'
#
loop_
_entity.id
_entity.type
_entity.pdbx_description
1 polymer ?
#
loop_
_entity_poly.entity_id
_entity_poly.type
_entity_poly.pdbx_seq_one_letter_code
_entity_poly.pdbx_strand_id
1 'polypeptide(L)'
;MGILSVFGFTWGLLYGVIINLYFWPYAVGAAGGGWEAGSGVLEALKRYAVFYGATSLWWDLARAVGNVLLVVAFGLPVLRILRRFQRRFRFEVVPEWASPGPAAPSTSDNSLPAAEAT
;
A
#
# COMPACT_ATOMS: atom_id res chain seq x y z
N MET A 1 6.48 -9.17 -3.22
CA MET A 1 6.65 -8.69 -4.62
C MET A 1 5.63 -9.34 -5.53
N GLY A 2 5.62 -10.67 -5.67
CA GLY A 2 4.63 -11.38 -6.51
C GLY A 2 3.18 -10.95 -6.29
N ILE A 3 2.74 -10.83 -5.04
CA ILE A 3 1.36 -10.41 -4.74
C ILE A 3 1.04 -8.97 -5.16
N LEU A 4 1.98 -8.03 -5.01
CA LEU A 4 1.79 -6.64 -5.45
C LEU A 4 1.81 -6.52 -6.98
N SER A 5 2.66 -7.30 -7.64
CA SER A 5 2.72 -7.32 -9.10
C SER A 5 1.42 -7.87 -9.69
N VAL A 6 0.91 -8.98 -9.16
CA VAL A 6 -0.39 -9.54 -9.56
C VAL A 6 -1.51 -8.54 -9.27
N PHE A 7 -1.52 -7.94 -8.07
CA PHE A 7 -2.51 -6.92 -7.72
C PHE A 7 -2.49 -5.73 -8.68
N GLY A 8 -1.31 -5.18 -8.99
CA GLY A 8 -1.15 -4.06 -9.91
C GLY A 8 -1.52 -4.40 -11.36
N PHE A 9 -1.25 -5.64 -11.80
CA PHE A 9 -1.67 -6.15 -13.10
C PHE A 9 -3.20 -6.22 -13.18
N THR A 10 -3.82 -6.89 -12.21
CA THR A 10 -5.28 -7.07 -12.15
C THR A 10 -6.00 -5.73 -12.07
N TRP A 11 -5.51 -4.79 -11.25
CA TRP A 11 -6.10 -3.45 -11.19
C TRP A 11 -5.87 -2.63 -12.45
N GLY A 12 -4.74 -2.79 -13.13
CA GLY A 12 -4.48 -2.14 -14.41
C GLY A 12 -5.54 -2.48 -15.47
N LEU A 13 -5.97 -3.74 -15.49
CA LEU A 13 -7.05 -4.23 -16.36
C LEU A 13 -8.44 -3.84 -15.84
N LEU A 14 -8.74 -4.11 -14.56
CA LEU A 14 -10.06 -3.85 -13.99
C LEU A 14 -10.46 -2.37 -14.07
N TYR A 15 -9.52 -1.46 -13.80
CA TYR A 15 -9.78 -0.03 -13.92
C TYR A 15 -10.21 0.34 -15.34
N GLY A 16 -9.52 -0.21 -16.34
CA GLY A 16 -9.83 -0.01 -17.73
C GLY A 16 -11.19 -0.57 -18.14
N VAL A 17 -11.51 -1.80 -17.73
CA VAL A 17 -12.84 -2.39 -17.94
C VAL A 17 -13.95 -1.50 -17.35
N ILE A 18 -13.81 -1.10 -16.08
CA ILE A 18 -14.83 -0.30 -15.38
C ILE A 18 -15.04 1.06 -16.05
N ILE A 19 -13.95 1.77 -16.35
CA ILE A 19 -14.04 3.11 -16.96
C ILE A 19 -14.59 3.03 -18.39
N ASN A 20 -14.14 2.05 -19.18
CA ASN A 20 -14.66 1.87 -20.53
C ASN A 20 -16.13 1.45 -20.53
N LEU A 21 -16.58 0.67 -19.54
CA LEU A 21 -17.98 0.29 -19.43
C LEU A 21 -18.86 1.51 -19.15
N TYR A 22 -18.39 2.42 -18.28
CA TYR A 22 -19.08 3.69 -18.03
C TYR A 22 -19.09 4.61 -19.26
N PHE A 23 -17.99 4.65 -20.02
CA PHE A 23 -17.85 5.55 -21.16
C PHE A 23 -18.56 5.04 -22.43
N TRP A 24 -18.61 3.72 -22.63
CA TRP A 24 -19.11 3.06 -23.84
C TRP A 24 -20.50 3.51 -24.30
N PRO A 25 -21.52 3.71 -23.44
CA PRO A 25 -22.83 4.20 -23.85
C PRO A 25 -22.80 5.57 -24.56
N TYR A 26 -21.77 6.36 -24.29
CA TYR A 26 -21.59 7.70 -24.86
C TYR A 26 -20.62 7.72 -26.06
N ALA A 27 -20.02 6.58 -26.39
CA ALA A 27 -19.06 6.45 -27.48
C ALA A 27 -19.77 6.37 -28.85
N VAL A 28 -20.23 7.52 -29.34
CA VAL A 28 -20.91 7.64 -30.65
C VAL A 28 -19.96 7.25 -31.79
N GLY A 29 -20.41 6.34 -32.67
CA GLY A 29 -19.65 5.90 -33.84
C GLY A 29 -18.55 4.86 -33.58
N ALA A 30 -18.43 4.35 -32.36
CA ALA A 30 -17.44 3.32 -32.03
C ALA A 30 -17.89 1.91 -32.47
N ALA A 31 -16.91 1.03 -32.69
CA ALA A 31 -17.15 -0.38 -33.02
C ALA A 31 -18.01 -1.05 -31.93
N GLY A 32 -19.12 -1.69 -32.33
CA GLY A 32 -20.08 -2.32 -31.42
C GLY A 32 -21.31 -1.46 -31.09
N GLY A 33 -21.29 -0.15 -31.38
CA GLY A 33 -22.39 0.77 -31.07
C GLY A 33 -22.60 0.99 -29.57
N GLY A 34 -23.41 1.99 -29.20
CA GLY A 34 -23.76 2.28 -27.80
C GLY A 34 -24.92 1.43 -27.29
N TRP A 35 -25.36 1.72 -26.06
CA TRP A 35 -26.54 1.09 -25.47
C TRP A 35 -27.81 1.40 -26.27
N GLU A 36 -28.61 0.38 -26.58
CA GLU A 36 -29.93 0.51 -27.22
C GLU A 36 -31.05 0.15 -26.23
N ALA A 37 -32.04 1.02 -26.11
CA ALA A 37 -33.21 0.78 -25.29
C ALA A 37 -34.01 -0.43 -25.83
N GLY A 38 -34.27 -1.42 -24.97
CA GLY A 38 -34.94 -2.67 -25.35
C GLY A 38 -33.99 -3.82 -25.71
N SER A 39 -32.68 -3.58 -25.82
CA SER A 39 -31.70 -4.65 -25.95
C SER A 39 -31.54 -5.41 -24.62
N GLY A 40 -31.48 -6.75 -24.68
CA GLY A 40 -31.22 -7.56 -23.51
C GLY A 40 -29.80 -7.34 -22.96
N VAL A 41 -29.61 -7.50 -21.65
CA VAL A 41 -28.31 -7.29 -20.97
C VAL A 41 -27.16 -8.07 -21.62
N LEU A 42 -27.43 -9.30 -22.08
CA LEU A 42 -26.43 -10.15 -22.73
C LEU A 42 -25.96 -9.58 -24.08
N GLU A 43 -26.86 -8.95 -24.83
CA GLU A 43 -26.53 -8.36 -26.13
C GLU A 43 -25.70 -7.09 -25.96
N ALA A 44 -26.02 -6.28 -24.95
CA ALA A 44 -25.20 -5.13 -24.57
C ALA A 44 -23.78 -5.54 -24.15
N LEU A 45 -23.62 -6.63 -23.38
CA LEU A 45 -22.30 -7.16 -23.00
C LEU A 45 -21.47 -7.62 -24.20
N LYS A 46 -22.09 -8.25 -25.21
CA LYS A 46 -21.38 -8.63 -26.44
C LYS A 46 -20.87 -7.42 -27.21
N ARG A 47 -21.72 -6.40 -27.38
CA ARG A 47 -21.35 -5.15 -28.06
C ARG A 47 -20.24 -4.42 -27.33
N TYR A 48 -20.33 -4.35 -26.00
CA TYR A 48 -19.26 -3.82 -25.16
C TYR A 48 -17.96 -4.63 -25.30
N ALA A 49 -18.01 -5.97 -25.33
CA ALA A 49 -16.81 -6.80 -25.49
C ALA A 49 -16.11 -6.55 -26.83
N VAL A 50 -16.87 -6.35 -27.90
CA VAL A 50 -16.33 -5.97 -29.23
C VAL A 50 -15.70 -4.58 -29.17
N PHE A 51 -16.37 -3.59 -28.58
CA PHE A 51 -15.82 -2.24 -28.37
C PHE A 51 -14.51 -2.29 -27.57
N TYR A 52 -14.54 -2.98 -26.43
CA TYR A 52 -13.42 -3.09 -25.50
C TYR A 52 -12.22 -3.77 -26.14
N GLY A 53 -12.44 -4.89 -26.83
CA GLY A 53 -11.39 -5.61 -27.55
C GLY A 53 -10.76 -4.79 -28.68
N ALA A 54 -11.57 -4.05 -29.44
CA ALA A 54 -11.11 -3.28 -30.59
C ALA A 54 -10.37 -1.99 -30.21
N THR A 55 -10.72 -1.37 -29.08
CA THR A 55 -10.22 -0.02 -28.74
C THR A 55 -9.31 0.01 -27.52
N SER A 56 -9.68 -0.68 -26.44
CA SER A 56 -9.12 -0.41 -25.10
C SER A 56 -8.28 -1.55 -24.53
N LEU A 57 -8.52 -2.80 -24.93
CA LEU A 57 -7.82 -3.97 -24.39
C LEU A 57 -6.30 -3.85 -24.52
N TRP A 58 -5.81 -3.35 -25.66
CA TRP A 58 -4.36 -3.17 -25.90
C TRP A 58 -3.74 -2.14 -24.94
N TRP A 59 -4.45 -1.04 -24.71
CA TRP A 59 -4.00 0.03 -23.81
C TRP A 59 -4.02 -0.41 -22.35
N ASP A 60 -5.07 -1.12 -21.94
CA ASP A 60 -5.17 -1.65 -20.58
C ASP A 60 -4.12 -2.72 -20.31
N LEU A 61 -3.80 -3.56 -21.31
CA LEU A 61 -2.73 -4.54 -21.20
C LEU A 61 -1.36 -3.87 -21.06
N ALA A 62 -1.08 -2.84 -21.86
CA ALA A 62 0.15 -2.06 -21.74
C ALA A 62 0.28 -1.41 -20.34
N ARG A 63 -0.81 -0.86 -19.81
CA ARG A 63 -0.86 -0.31 -18.44
C ARG A 63 -0.61 -1.38 -17.38
N ALA A 64 -1.26 -2.54 -17.51
CA ALA A 64 -1.12 -3.66 -16.58
C ALA A 64 0.32 -4.20 -16.54
N VAL A 65 0.94 -4.36 -17.72
CA VAL A 65 2.36 -4.73 -17.84
C VAL A 65 3.26 -3.63 -17.24
N GLY A 66 2.98 -2.36 -17.51
CA GLY A 66 3.68 -1.22 -16.91
C GLY A 66 3.68 -1.26 -15.38
N ASN A 67 2.52 -1.53 -14.76
CA ASN A 67 2.43 -1.69 -13.31
C ASN A 67 3.32 -2.82 -12.79
N VAL A 68 3.34 -3.97 -13.46
CA VAL A 68 4.22 -5.10 -13.08
C VAL A 68 5.69 -4.68 -13.16
N LEU A 69 6.08 -4.05 -14.27
CA LEU A 69 7.46 -3.58 -14.48
C LEU A 69 7.88 -2.58 -13.40
N LEU A 70 7.02 -1.60 -13.09
CA LEU A 70 7.28 -0.62 -12.04
C LEU A 70 7.41 -1.27 -10.66
N VAL A 71 6.49 -2.18 -10.30
CA VAL A 71 6.53 -2.89 -9.02
C VAL A 71 7.81 -3.74 -8.89
N VAL A 72 8.22 -4.42 -9.96
CA VAL A 72 9.44 -5.24 -9.94
C VAL A 72 10.69 -4.36 -9.90
N ALA A 73 10.76 -3.32 -10.72
CA ALA A 73 11.91 -2.42 -10.80
C ALA A 73 12.14 -1.65 -9.50
N PHE A 74 11.08 -1.07 -8.93
CA PHE A 74 11.19 -0.22 -7.74
C PHE A 74 10.94 -0.96 -6.43
N GLY A 75 10.33 -2.15 -6.45
CA GLY A 75 9.99 -2.88 -5.24
C GLY A 75 11.21 -3.32 -4.43
N LEU A 76 12.23 -3.89 -5.10
CA LEU A 76 13.47 -4.33 -4.46
C LEU A 76 14.26 -3.19 -3.77
N PRO A 77 14.54 -2.04 -4.42
CA PRO A 77 15.23 -0.94 -3.77
C PRO A 77 14.42 -0.33 -2.63
N VAL A 78 13.09 -0.16 -2.79
CA VAL A 78 12.22 0.36 -1.72
C VAL A 78 12.24 -0.56 -0.49
N LEU A 79 12.08 -1.88 -0.68
CA LEU A 79 12.16 -2.83 0.44
C LEU A 79 13.53 -2.81 1.12
N ARG A 80 14.63 -2.66 0.36
CA ARG A 80 15.97 -2.55 0.95
C ARG A 80 16.07 -1.34 1.87
N ILE A 81 15.56 -0.19 1.44
CA ILE A 81 15.56 1.04 2.21
C ILE A 81 14.72 0.85 3.48
N LEU A 82 13.48 0.39 3.36
CA LEU A 82 12.59 0.19 4.51
C LEU A 82 13.17 -0.80 5.54
N ARG A 83 13.74 -1.93 5.07
CA ARG A 83 14.40 -2.90 5.96
C ARG A 83 15.61 -2.29 6.67
N ARG A 84 16.38 -1.42 5.99
CA ARG A 84 17.51 -0.71 6.61
C ARG A 84 17.03 0.20 7.73
N PHE A 85 15.97 0.97 7.49
CA PHE A 85 15.36 1.82 8.52
C PHE A 85 14.83 1.01 9.71
N GLN A 86 14.12 -0.08 9.44
CA GLN A 86 13.59 -0.97 10.48
C GLN A 86 14.68 -1.57 11.37
N ARG A 87 15.86 -1.91 10.83
CA ARG A 87 16.99 -2.41 11.63
C ARG A 87 17.66 -1.32 12.46
N ARG A 88 17.57 -0.05 12.07
CA ARG A 88 18.28 1.08 12.70
C ARG A 88 17.48 1.71 13.85
N PHE A 89 16.15 1.69 13.77
CA PHE A 89 15.28 2.21 14.82
C PHE A 89 14.78 1.08 15.73
N ARG A 90 15.59 0.71 16.73
CA ARG A 90 15.05 0.04 17.93
C ARG A 90 14.62 1.14 18.89
N PHE A 91 13.32 1.32 19.03
CA PHE A 91 12.76 2.15 20.07
C PHE A 91 12.77 1.34 21.36
N GLU A 92 13.73 1.63 22.24
CA GLU A 92 13.77 1.07 23.58
C GLU A 92 13.05 2.05 24.51
N VAL A 93 11.85 1.67 24.95
CA VAL A 93 11.12 2.43 25.96
C VAL A 93 11.79 2.15 27.29
N VAL A 94 12.67 3.06 27.72
CA VAL A 94 13.19 3.05 29.08
C VAL A 94 12.12 3.68 29.97
N PRO A 95 11.50 2.92 30.89
CA PRO A 95 10.59 3.50 31.84
C PRO A 95 11.31 4.54 32.69
N GLU A 96 10.65 5.65 33.03
CA GLU A 96 11.25 6.71 33.85
C GLU A 96 11.79 6.19 35.19
N TRP A 97 11.14 5.17 35.76
CA TRP A 97 11.56 4.50 36.99
C TRP A 97 12.82 3.64 36.86
N ALA A 98 13.22 3.27 35.63
CA ALA A 98 14.45 2.52 35.35
C ALA A 98 15.65 3.44 35.09
N SER A 99 15.42 4.74 34.89
CA SER A 99 16.49 5.74 34.92
C SER A 99 17.05 5.77 36.35
N PRO A 100 18.38 5.74 36.56
CA PRO A 100 18.95 5.96 37.88
C PRO A 100 18.43 7.31 38.38
N GLY A 101 17.51 7.27 39.34
CA GLY A 101 17.03 8.49 40.00
C GLY A 101 18.23 9.25 40.57
N PRO A 102 18.12 10.57 40.79
CA PRO A 102 19.17 11.35 41.45
C PRO A 102 19.62 10.58 42.69
N ALA A 103 20.92 10.27 42.78
CA ALA A 103 21.48 9.45 43.85
C ALA A 103 20.90 9.94 45.19
N ALA A 104 20.17 9.06 45.88
CA ALA A 104 19.56 9.41 47.15
C ALA A 104 20.66 9.96 48.08
N PRO A 105 20.44 11.10 48.76
CA PRO A 105 21.44 11.66 49.64
C PRO A 105 21.85 10.59 50.67
N SER A 106 23.12 10.25 50.68
CA SER A 106 23.69 9.24 51.58
C SER A 106 23.41 9.67 53.01
N THR A 107 22.43 9.01 53.63
CA THR A 107 22.12 9.15 55.06
C THR A 107 23.15 8.34 55.83
N SER A 108 24.42 8.72 55.69
CA SER A 108 25.54 8.17 56.46
C SER A 108 25.95 9.09 57.62
N ASP A 109 25.15 10.11 57.93
CA ASP A 109 25.31 10.89 59.15
C ASP A 109 24.46 10.27 60.27
N ASN A 110 24.87 9.07 60.70
CA ASN A 110 24.40 8.48 61.96
C ASN A 110 25.57 8.49 62.94
N SER A 111 26.05 9.69 63.28
CA SER A 111 26.81 9.90 64.51
C SER A 111 25.87 9.74 65.69
N LEU A 112 25.63 8.50 66.11
CA LEU A 112 25.16 8.22 67.46
C LEU A 112 26.22 8.81 68.42
N PRO A 113 25.84 9.67 69.39
CA PRO A 113 26.81 10.13 70.37
C PRO A 113 27.36 8.91 71.10
N ALA A 114 28.69 8.79 71.09
CA ALA A 114 29.40 7.79 71.86
C ALA A 114 28.92 7.86 73.31
N ALA A 115 28.43 6.74 73.83
CA ALA A 115 28.18 6.57 75.25
C ALA A 115 29.49 6.92 75.99
N GLU A 116 29.52 8.10 76.61
CA GLU A 116 30.59 8.46 77.55
C GLU A 116 30.49 7.51 78.73
N ALA A 117 31.51 6.67 78.85
CA ALA A 117 31.77 5.84 80.00
C ALA A 117 32.33 6.71 81.12
N THR A 118 31.59 6.87 82.21
CA THR A 118 32.11 7.07 83.58
C THR A 118 31.05 6.65 84.59
#